data_AF-A0A4R3Q5H0-F1
#
_entry.id   AF-A0A4R3Q5H0-F1
#
_cell.length_a   1.000
_cell.length_b   1.000
_cell.length_c   1.000
_cell.angle_alpha   90.00
_cell.angle_beta   90.00
_cell.angle_gamma   90.00
#
_symmetry.space_group_name_H-M   'P 1'
#
loop_
_entity.id
_entity.type
_entity.pdbx_description
1 polymer ?
#
loop_
_entity_poly.entity_id
_entity_poly.type
_entity_poly.pdbx_seq_one_letter_code
_entity_poly.pdbx_strand_id
1 'polypeptide(L)'
;MPSSPVQGGGTRHTIRFPEEMDCSILSSHRTIRPFGLHGGEDGKLGKTGLGRAGGQIETMTGCDQATLASGEAVIVTTPTGGGYGAA
;
A
#
# COMPACT_ATOMS: atom_id res chain seq x y z
N MET A 1 20.64 16.96 -15.99
CA MET A 1 19.80 15.82 -15.53
C MET A 1 18.36 16.27 -15.63
N PRO A 2 17.53 15.80 -16.58
CA PRO A 2 16.13 16.20 -16.58
C PRO A 2 15.47 15.56 -15.35
N SER A 3 14.75 16.38 -14.58
CA SER A 3 14.01 15.94 -13.41
C SER A 3 12.90 14.99 -13.85
N SER A 4 12.95 13.73 -13.39
CA SER A 4 11.86 12.78 -13.55
C SER A 4 10.53 13.43 -13.12
N PRO A 5 9.44 13.28 -13.89
CA PRO A 5 8.16 13.94 -13.61
C PRO A 5 7.70 13.65 -12.18
N VAL A 6 7.33 14.70 -11.43
CA VAL A 6 6.97 14.56 -10.01
C VAL A 6 5.61 13.89 -9.88
N GLN A 7 5.59 12.72 -9.24
CA GLN A 7 4.38 11.93 -8.95
C GLN A 7 4.16 11.88 -7.43
N GLY A 8 2.89 11.85 -7.01
CA GLY A 8 2.55 11.83 -5.57
C GLY A 8 3.05 10.54 -4.90
N GLY A 9 3.88 10.66 -3.85
CA GLY A 9 4.68 9.55 -3.30
C GLY A 9 3.96 8.43 -2.55
N GLY A 10 2.63 8.43 -2.47
CA GLY A 10 1.88 7.50 -1.61
C GLY A 10 2.22 7.67 -0.12
N THR A 11 1.62 6.87 0.74
CA THR A 11 1.85 6.91 2.19
C THR A 11 1.83 5.51 2.75
N ARG A 12 2.72 5.25 3.72
CA ARG A 12 2.80 3.96 4.42
C ARG A 12 2.50 4.17 5.90
N HIS A 13 1.43 3.53 6.37
CA HIS A 13 1.03 3.50 7.77
C HIS A 13 1.26 2.10 8.35
N THR A 14 1.87 2.03 9.53
CA THR A 14 2.01 0.78 10.29
C THR A 14 1.25 0.93 11.60
N ILE A 15 0.25 0.09 11.79
CA ILE A 15 -0.61 0.07 12.97
C ILE A 15 -0.28 -1.20 13.74
N ARG A 16 0.25 -1.07 14.95
CA ARG A 16 0.65 -2.21 15.80
C ARG A 16 -0.43 -2.47 16.84
N PHE A 17 -0.66 -3.75 17.12
CA PHE A 17 -1.65 -4.18 18.10
C PHE A 17 -0.92 -4.77 19.32
N PRO A 18 -1.12 -4.22 20.53
CA PRO A 18 -0.46 -4.72 21.74
C PRO A 18 -1.09 -6.02 22.27
N GLU A 19 -2.26 -6.40 21.76
CA GLU A 19 -3.04 -7.58 22.16
C GLU A 19 -3.54 -8.30 20.91
N GLU A 20 -4.09 -9.50 21.08
CA GLU A 20 -4.69 -10.26 19.98
C GLU A 20 -5.91 -9.51 19.41
N MET A 21 -5.99 -9.38 18.10
CA MET A 21 -7.01 -8.58 17.42
C MET A 21 -7.46 -9.23 16.11
N ASP A 22 -8.74 -9.16 15.82
CA ASP A 22 -9.27 -9.45 14.49
C ASP A 22 -9.23 -8.19 13.61
N CYS A 23 -8.61 -8.32 12.43
CA CYS A 23 -8.52 -7.23 11.47
C CYS A 23 -9.19 -7.61 10.16
N SER A 24 -10.20 -6.83 9.78
CA SER A 24 -10.81 -6.88 8.45
C SER A 24 -10.37 -5.66 7.63
N ILE A 25 -10.07 -5.88 6.36
CA ILE A 25 -9.64 -4.85 5.42
C ILE A 25 -10.58 -4.79 4.24
N LEU A 26 -11.03 -3.57 3.93
CA LEU A 26 -11.69 -3.22 2.68
C LEU A 26 -10.90 -2.07 2.03
N SER A 27 -10.27 -2.34 0.89
CA SER A 27 -9.41 -1.38 0.21
C SER A 27 -9.48 -1.52 -1.31
N SER A 28 -9.57 -0.37 -1.99
CA SER A 28 -9.60 -0.26 -3.45
C SER A 28 -8.22 0.12 -4.01
N HIS A 29 -8.12 0.24 -5.35
CA HIS A 29 -6.87 0.60 -6.06
C HIS A 29 -5.70 -0.36 -5.74
N ARG A 30 -6.03 -1.65 -5.61
CA ARG A 30 -5.09 -2.77 -5.36
C ARG A 30 -4.76 -3.58 -6.62
N THR A 31 -5.54 -3.41 -7.68
CA THR A 31 -5.40 -4.11 -8.97
C THR A 31 -5.22 -3.16 -10.14
N ILE A 32 -5.88 -1.98 -10.11
CA ILE A 32 -5.79 -0.98 -11.17
C ILE A 32 -4.84 0.15 -10.73
N ARG A 33 -3.80 0.40 -11.53
CA ARG A 33 -2.82 1.47 -11.30
C ARG A 33 -3.44 2.83 -11.63
N PRO A 34 -3.16 3.88 -10.83
CA PRO A 34 -3.43 5.25 -11.24
C PRO A 34 -2.66 5.55 -12.53
N PHE A 35 -3.33 5.99 -13.59
CA PHE A 35 -2.70 6.20 -14.90
C PHE A 35 -1.92 7.51 -14.95
N GLY A 36 -0.82 7.50 -15.70
CA GLY A 36 -0.11 8.72 -16.06
C GLY A 36 -0.80 9.50 -17.18
N LEU A 37 -0.50 10.78 -17.30
CA LEU A 37 -1.09 11.69 -18.29
C LEU A 37 -0.02 12.33 -19.18
N HIS A 38 -0.35 12.57 -20.46
CA HIS A 38 0.52 13.25 -21.43
C HIS A 38 1.95 12.65 -21.54
N GLY A 39 2.06 11.32 -21.51
CA GLY A 39 3.34 10.61 -21.57
C GLY A 39 3.97 10.29 -20.21
N GLY A 40 3.30 10.63 -19.11
CA GLY A 40 3.75 10.29 -17.77
C GLY A 40 3.56 8.81 -17.42
N GLU A 41 4.39 8.30 -16.51
CA GLU A 41 4.32 6.90 -16.07
C GLU A 41 3.11 6.62 -15.15
N ASP A 42 2.66 5.37 -15.14
CA ASP A 42 1.64 4.90 -14.19
C ASP A 42 2.14 4.94 -12.75
N GLY A 43 1.23 5.29 -11.83
CA GLY A 43 1.43 5.16 -10.40
C GLY A 43 1.50 3.70 -9.94
N LYS A 44 2.07 3.48 -8.76
CA LYS A 44 2.16 2.17 -8.11
C LYS A 44 0.84 1.84 -7.42
N LEU A 45 0.49 0.55 -7.41
CA LEU A 45 -0.65 0.03 -6.66
C LEU A 45 -0.46 0.22 -5.16
N GLY A 46 -1.56 0.47 -4.46
CA GLY A 46 -1.58 0.34 -3.01
C GLY A 46 -1.53 -1.13 -2.60
N LYS A 47 -1.12 -1.39 -1.37
CA LYS A 47 -0.99 -2.74 -0.82
C LYS A 47 -1.33 -2.72 0.67
N THR A 48 -1.89 -3.81 1.17
CA THR A 48 -2.03 -4.05 2.60
C THR A 48 -1.27 -5.32 2.96
N GLY A 49 -0.53 -5.30 4.06
CA GLY A 49 0.11 -6.50 4.56
C GLY A 49 0.12 -6.58 6.08
N LEU A 50 0.37 -7.77 6.58
CA LEU A 50 0.46 -8.08 8.00
C LEU A 50 1.92 -8.30 8.36
N GLY A 51 2.45 -7.42 9.21
CA GLY A 51 3.75 -7.60 9.84
C GLY A 51 3.61 -8.61 10.98
N ARG A 52 4.00 -9.85 10.73
CA ARG A 52 3.98 -10.93 11.71
C ARG A 52 5.11 -10.77 12.73
N ALA A 53 4.95 -11.35 13.92
CA ALA A 53 5.95 -11.22 14.99
C ALA A 53 7.34 -11.76 14.60
N GLY A 54 7.38 -12.76 13.70
CA GLY A 54 8.62 -13.31 13.12
C GLY A 54 9.29 -12.42 12.06
N GLY A 55 8.79 -11.21 11.81
CA GLY A 55 9.34 -10.27 10.83
C GLY A 55 8.91 -10.52 9.38
N GLN A 56 8.12 -11.57 9.13
CA GLN A 56 7.52 -11.81 7.82
C GLN A 56 6.38 -10.81 7.54
N ILE A 57 6.22 -10.47 6.26
CA ILE A 57 5.10 -9.66 5.80
C ILE A 57 4.21 -10.54 4.92
N GLU A 58 2.99 -10.77 5.38
CA GLU A 58 1.95 -11.45 4.60
C GLU A 58 1.12 -10.40 3.84
N THR A 59 0.81 -10.62 2.57
CA THR A 59 0.01 -9.67 1.78
C THR A 59 -1.47 -10.03 1.87
N MET A 60 -2.32 -9.05 2.18
CA MET A 60 -3.78 -9.21 2.18
C MET A 60 -4.37 -8.80 0.84
N THR A 61 -5.51 -9.40 0.49
CA THR A 61 -6.32 -8.97 -0.65
C THR A 61 -7.11 -7.69 -0.33
N GLY A 62 -7.78 -7.13 -1.34
CA GLY A 62 -8.56 -5.90 -1.18
C GLY A 62 -9.79 -6.04 -0.27
N CYS A 63 -10.30 -7.25 -0.08
CA CYS A 63 -11.40 -7.57 0.82
C CYS A 63 -11.03 -8.85 1.56
N ASP A 64 -10.54 -8.71 2.78
CA ASP A 64 -9.87 -9.81 3.48
C ASP A 64 -9.97 -9.65 5.01
N GLN A 65 -9.72 -10.73 5.74
CA GLN A 65 -9.69 -10.73 7.20
C GLN A 65 -8.59 -11.64 7.74
N ALA A 66 -7.94 -11.22 8.82
CA ALA A 66 -6.95 -12.02 9.52
C ALA A 66 -6.92 -11.69 11.01
N THR A 67 -6.56 -12.69 11.82
CA THR A 67 -6.25 -12.51 13.24
C THR A 67 -4.77 -12.17 13.39
N LEU A 68 -4.49 -11.21 14.26
CA LEU A 68 -3.17 -10.70 14.61
C LEU A 68 -2.85 -11.08 16.04
N ALA A 69 -1.69 -11.68 16.26
CA ALA A 69 -1.19 -11.88 17.61
C ALA A 69 -0.70 -10.57 18.23
N SER A 70 -0.53 -10.55 19.56
CA SER A 70 0.09 -9.44 20.28
C SER A 70 1.46 -9.10 19.67
N GLY A 71 1.69 -7.81 19.40
CA GLY A 71 2.90 -7.28 18.79
C GLY A 71 2.91 -7.28 17.26
N GLU A 72 1.94 -7.93 16.61
CA GLU A 72 1.79 -7.90 15.15
C GLU A 72 1.20 -6.57 14.66
N ALA A 73 1.30 -6.34 13.34
CA ALA A 73 0.95 -5.07 12.75
C ALA A 73 0.21 -5.20 11.42
N VAL A 74 -0.64 -4.22 11.12
CA VAL A 74 -1.18 -4.00 9.79
C VAL A 74 -0.41 -2.86 9.14
N ILE A 75 0.06 -3.09 7.91
CA ILE A 75 0.83 -2.15 7.10
C ILE A 75 -0.02 -1.78 5.89
N VAL A 76 -0.48 -0.54 5.84
CA VAL A 76 -1.26 -0.01 4.72
C VAL A 76 -0.38 0.93 3.90
N THR A 77 -0.23 0.61 2.62
CA THR A 77 0.46 1.46 1.64
C THR A 77 -0.55 1.97 0.63
N THR A 78 -0.71 3.29 0.54
CA THR A 78 -1.60 3.91 -0.45
C THR A 78 -0.93 3.94 -1.84
N PRO A 79 -1.71 3.89 -2.92
CA PRO A 79 -1.18 4.03 -4.28
C PRO A 79 -0.43 5.36 -4.46
N THR A 80 0.53 5.41 -5.38
CA THR A 80 1.12 6.68 -5.82
C THR A 80 0.26 7.28 -6.93
N GLY A 81 0.29 8.61 -7.09
CA GLY A 81 -0.30 9.24 -8.27
C GLY A 81 0.47 8.85 -9.54
N GLY A 82 -0.22 8.84 -10.68
CA GLY A 82 0.46 8.78 -11.99
C GLY A 82 1.22 10.07 -12.29
N GLY A 83 2.30 9.97 -13.07
CA GLY A 83 3.08 11.12 -13.50
C GLY A 83 2.38 11.95 -14.58
N TYR A 84 2.89 13.15 -14.82
CA TYR A 84 2.44 14.03 -15.90
C TYR A 84 3.62 14.50 -16.77
N GLY A 85 3.43 14.47 -18.09
CA GLY A 85 4.42 14.95 -19.08
C GLY A 85 5.36 13.84 -19.57
N ALA A 86 6.21 14.16 -20.56
CA ALA A 86 7.14 13.19 -21.13
C ALA A 86 8.21 12.79 -20.10
N ALA A 87 8.20 11.51 -19.70
CA ALA A 87 9.24 10.90 -18.88
C ALA A 87 10.58 10.83 -19.62
#